data_AF-A0A3D5NR20-F1
#
_entry.id   AF-A0A3D5NR20-F1
#
_cell.length_a   1.000
_cell.length_b   1.000
_cell.length_c   1.000
_cell.angle_alpha   90.00
_cell.angle_beta   90.00
_cell.angle_gamma   90.00
#
_symmetry.space_group_name_H-M   'P 1'
#
loop_
_entity.id
_entity.type
_entity.pdbx_description
1 polymer ?
#
loop_
_entity_poly.entity_id
_entity_poly.type
_entity_poly.pdbx_seq_one_letter_code
_entity_poly.pdbx_strand_id
1 'polypeptide(L)'
;INKNRFRGMDFAPTASFELLHTAYTKAKELGIDVHVGNVLSSDIFYDTTGAAKLFMDAGTLGVEMEAAALYTEAALAGVNALTLLTVSDSLITGEETTAQER
;
A
#
# COMPACT_ATOMS: atom_id res chain seq x y z
N ILE A 1 9.07 0.98 -11.77
CA ILE A 1 10.20 1.84 -11.28
C ILE A 1 11.39 1.03 -10.77
N ASN A 2 11.21 0.14 -9.77
CA ASN A 2 12.34 -0.46 -9.04
C ASN A 2 13.19 -1.44 -9.83
N LYS A 3 12.61 -2.27 -10.70
CA LYS A 3 13.39 -3.17 -11.57
C LYS A 3 14.45 -2.43 -12.38
N ASN A 4 14.16 -1.23 -12.86
CA ASN A 4 15.14 -0.43 -13.60
C ASN A 4 16.21 0.15 -12.67
N ARG A 5 15.82 0.71 -11.52
CA ARG A 5 16.76 1.32 -10.56
C ARG A 5 17.73 0.30 -9.94
N PHE A 6 17.26 -0.90 -9.64
CA PHE A 6 18.03 -1.97 -8.99
C PHE A 6 18.57 -3.01 -9.99
N ARG A 7 18.74 -2.64 -11.27
CA ARG A 7 19.40 -3.49 -12.29
C ARG A 7 18.79 -4.89 -12.43
N GLY A 8 17.47 -4.98 -12.39
CA GLY A 8 16.71 -6.22 -12.52
C GLY A 8 16.55 -7.02 -11.22
N MET A 9 17.14 -6.58 -10.10
CA MET A 9 16.91 -7.18 -8.79
C MET A 9 15.57 -6.74 -8.20
N ASP A 10 15.01 -7.58 -7.36
CA ASP A 10 13.79 -7.28 -6.61
C ASP A 10 14.15 -6.55 -5.33
N PHE A 11 13.73 -5.29 -5.25
CA PHE A 11 13.82 -4.47 -4.05
C PHE A 11 12.44 -4.39 -3.42
N ALA A 12 12.35 -4.59 -2.10
CA ALA A 12 11.12 -4.53 -1.32
C ALA A 12 10.99 -3.15 -0.64
N PRO A 13 10.24 -2.19 -1.21
CA PRO A 13 10.08 -0.87 -0.60
C PRO A 13 9.29 -1.02 0.69
N THR A 14 9.84 -0.49 1.78
CA THR A 14 9.29 -0.71 3.13
C THR A 14 9.12 0.62 3.83
N ALA A 15 8.01 0.76 4.57
CA ALA A 15 7.76 1.94 5.38
C ALA A 15 8.79 2.10 6.51
N SER A 16 8.94 3.33 7.01
CA SER A 16 9.68 3.59 8.23
C SER A 16 8.97 2.95 9.43
N PHE A 17 9.65 2.04 10.12
CA PHE A 17 9.06 1.35 11.28
C PHE A 17 8.61 2.31 12.38
N GLU A 18 9.37 3.37 12.64
CA GLU A 18 9.02 4.39 13.64
C GLU A 18 7.67 5.05 13.34
N LEU A 19 7.45 5.46 12.09
CA LEU A 19 6.18 6.05 11.66
C LEU A 19 5.05 5.03 11.72
N LEU A 20 5.29 3.81 11.21
CA LEU A 20 4.31 2.73 11.20
C LEU A 20 3.84 2.37 12.61
N HIS A 21 4.78 2.15 13.53
CA HIS A 21 4.50 1.82 14.93
C HIS A 21 3.73 2.95 15.62
N THR A 22 4.11 4.20 15.37
CA THR A 22 3.44 5.38 15.94
C THR A 22 2.00 5.47 15.43
N ALA A 23 1.78 5.37 14.12
CA ALA A 23 0.45 5.43 13.52
C ALA A 23 -0.45 4.27 14.00
N TYR A 24 0.08 3.05 14.01
CA TYR A 24 -0.62 1.87 14.53
C TYR A 24 -1.05 2.06 15.99
N THR A 25 -0.12 2.48 16.86
CA THR A 25 -0.41 2.68 18.29
C THR A 25 -1.50 3.74 18.47
N LYS A 26 -1.43 4.85 17.73
CA LYS A 26 -2.46 5.91 17.77
C LYS A 26 -3.81 5.43 17.28
N ALA A 27 -3.88 4.63 16.22
CA ALA A 27 -5.14 4.04 15.79
C ALA A 27 -5.74 3.13 16.87
N LYS A 28 -4.92 2.31 17.55
CA LYS A 28 -5.39 1.46 18.65
C LYS A 28 -5.89 2.27 19.85
N GLU A 29 -5.20 3.36 20.22
CA GLU A 29 -5.67 4.28 21.29
C GLU A 29 -7.02 4.91 20.96
N LEU A 30 -7.26 5.23 19.68
CA LEU A 30 -8.53 5.80 19.20
C LEU A 30 -9.64 4.75 19.02
N GLY A 31 -9.36 3.47 19.24
CA GLY A 31 -10.32 2.39 19.01
C GLY A 31 -10.64 2.13 17.54
N ILE A 32 -9.79 2.61 16.63
CA ILE A 32 -9.94 2.40 15.19
C ILE A 32 -9.43 1.00 14.84
N ASP A 33 -10.22 0.26 14.07
CA ASP A 33 -9.76 -1.02 13.52
C ASP A 33 -8.83 -0.77 12.34
N VAL A 34 -7.66 -1.39 12.36
CA VAL A 34 -6.59 -1.15 11.38
C VAL A 34 -5.90 -2.45 11.03
N HIS A 35 -5.55 -2.56 9.75
CA HIS A 35 -4.72 -3.62 9.22
C HIS A 35 -3.33 -3.09 8.84
N VAL A 36 -2.31 -3.90 9.05
CA VAL A 36 -0.93 -3.60 8.65
C VAL A 36 -0.44 -4.74 7.78
N GLY A 37 0.03 -4.43 6.58
CA GLY A 37 0.48 -5.45 5.63
C GLY A 37 0.87 -4.88 4.28
N ASN A 38 1.03 -5.77 3.31
CA ASN A 38 1.45 -5.40 1.96
C ASN A 38 0.30 -4.79 1.15
N VAL A 39 0.65 -3.85 0.28
CA VAL A 39 -0.24 -3.26 -0.73
C VAL A 39 0.41 -3.40 -2.11
N LEU A 40 -0.41 -3.47 -3.16
CA LEU A 40 0.07 -3.46 -4.54
C LEU A 40 0.02 -2.04 -5.09
N SER A 41 1.18 -1.46 -5.41
CA SER A 41 1.26 -0.23 -6.20
C SER A 41 1.20 -0.57 -7.69
N SER A 42 0.07 -0.33 -8.34
CA SER A 42 -0.15 -0.64 -9.76
C SER A 42 -0.04 0.60 -10.65
N ASP A 43 0.67 0.51 -11.78
CA ASP A 43 0.62 1.53 -12.84
C ASP A 43 -0.67 1.43 -13.69
N ILE A 44 -1.41 0.32 -13.57
CA ILE A 44 -2.58 0.00 -14.39
C ILE A 44 -3.82 0.01 -13.51
N PHE A 45 -4.69 1.00 -13.72
CA PHE A 45 -5.98 1.09 -13.04
C PHE A 45 -6.98 0.06 -13.60
N TYR A 46 -7.10 -0.02 -14.93
CA TYR A 46 -7.99 -0.96 -15.62
C TYR A 46 -7.23 -2.25 -15.99
N ASP A 47 -6.96 -3.11 -15.00
CA ASP A 47 -6.27 -4.38 -15.20
C ASP A 47 -7.19 -5.46 -15.78
N THR A 48 -6.84 -6.01 -16.94
CA THR A 48 -7.54 -7.14 -17.58
C THR A 48 -6.76 -8.45 -17.48
N THR A 49 -5.57 -8.43 -16.86
CA THR A 49 -4.65 -9.58 -16.79
C THR A 49 -4.89 -10.46 -15.56
N GLY A 50 -5.60 -9.95 -14.55
CA GLY A 50 -5.84 -10.65 -13.28
C GLY A 50 -4.66 -10.57 -12.31
N ALA A 51 -3.72 -9.65 -12.52
CA ALA A 51 -2.55 -9.48 -11.67
C ALA A 51 -2.95 -9.17 -10.22
N ALA A 52 -3.94 -8.29 -10.03
CA ALA A 52 -4.44 -7.94 -8.69
C ALA A 52 -4.86 -9.19 -7.89
N LYS A 53 -5.50 -10.17 -8.55
CA LYS A 53 -5.93 -11.42 -7.90
C LYS A 53 -4.76 -12.27 -7.41
N LEU A 54 -3.68 -12.37 -8.19
CA LEU A 54 -2.47 -13.10 -7.78
C LEU A 54 -1.84 -12.51 -6.51
N PHE A 55 -1.79 -11.17 -6.41
CA PHE A 55 -1.27 -10.49 -5.22
C PHE A 55 -2.20 -10.65 -4.01
N MET A 56 -3.52 -10.56 -4.22
CA MET A 56 -4.50 -10.80 -3.15
C MET A 56 -4.37 -12.21 -2.57
N ASP A 57 -4.20 -13.23 -3.42
CA ASP A 57 -4.01 -14.63 -2.98
C ASP A 57 -2.70 -14.83 -2.20
N ALA A 58 -1.72 -13.95 -2.41
CA ALA A 58 -0.47 -13.90 -1.63
C ALA A 58 -0.57 -13.07 -0.32
N GLY A 59 -1.75 -12.51 0.00
CA GLY A 59 -1.99 -11.77 1.24
C GLY A 59 -1.85 -10.25 1.13
N THR A 60 -1.76 -9.69 -0.08
CA THR A 60 -1.87 -8.23 -0.29
C THR A 60 -3.25 -7.73 0.13
N LEU A 61 -3.29 -6.65 0.92
CA LEU A 61 -4.50 -6.11 1.54
C LEU A 61 -5.33 -5.22 0.61
N GLY A 62 -4.69 -4.60 -0.39
CA GLY A 62 -5.34 -3.65 -1.28
C GLY A 62 -4.44 -3.21 -2.43
N VAL A 63 -5.02 -2.45 -3.36
CA VAL A 63 -4.35 -1.89 -4.53
C VAL A 63 -4.40 -0.37 -4.44
N GLU A 64 -3.25 0.27 -4.66
CA GLU A 64 -3.07 1.72 -4.78
C GLU A 64 -2.02 1.99 -5.86
N MET A 65 -1.50 3.21 -6.03
CA MET A 65 -0.64 3.54 -7.18
C MET A 65 0.68 4.24 -6.82
N GLU A 66 1.00 4.45 -5.53
CA GLU A 66 2.06 5.38 -5.13
C GLU A 66 3.08 4.82 -4.10
N ALA A 67 2.67 3.94 -3.18
CA ALA A 67 3.43 3.58 -1.99
C ALA A 67 4.82 2.99 -2.31
N ALA A 68 4.92 2.14 -3.34
CA ALA A 68 6.19 1.56 -3.76
C ALA A 68 7.20 2.62 -4.20
N ALA A 69 6.75 3.65 -4.91
CA ALA A 69 7.60 4.76 -5.33
C ALA A 69 7.99 5.63 -4.13
N LEU A 70 7.02 6.00 -3.29
CA LEU A 70 7.24 6.78 -2.07
C LEU A 70 8.31 6.14 -1.17
N TYR A 71 8.17 4.86 -0.86
CA TYR A 71 9.11 4.15 0.01
C TYR A 71 10.48 3.98 -0.63
N THR A 72 10.54 3.80 -1.95
CA THR A 72 11.82 3.70 -2.66
C THR A 72 12.58 5.02 -2.63
N GLU A 73 11.93 6.14 -2.95
CA GLU A 73 12.59 7.45 -2.93
C GLU A 73 12.99 7.84 -1.52
N ALA A 74 12.15 7.56 -0.51
CA ALA A 74 12.48 7.81 0.88
C ALA A 74 13.72 7.03 1.34
N ALA A 75 13.80 5.75 1.00
CA ALA A 75 14.97 4.91 1.29
C ALA A 75 16.25 5.43 0.61
N LEU A 76 16.16 5.89 -0.64
CA LEU A 76 17.31 6.44 -1.38
C LEU A 76 17.73 7.83 -0.89
N ALA A 77 16.79 8.64 -0.41
CA ALA A 77 17.04 9.96 0.14
C ALA A 77 17.43 9.94 1.63
N GLY A 78 17.31 8.80 2.31
CA GLY A 78 17.60 8.67 3.75
C GLY A 78 16.59 9.43 4.63
N VAL A 79 15.32 9.48 4.20
CA VAL A 79 14.22 10.14 4.93
C VAL A 79 13.13 9.14 5.29
N ASN A 80 12.23 9.53 6.18
CA ASN A 80 11.13 8.67 6.63
C ASN A 80 9.89 8.78 5.74
N ALA A 81 9.19 7.65 5.54
CA ALA A 81 7.92 7.63 4.83
C ALA A 81 6.96 6.55 5.36
N LEU A 82 5.67 6.81 5.24
CA LEU A 82 4.56 5.92 5.57
C LEU A 82 3.37 6.24 4.66
N THR A 83 2.69 5.20 4.18
CA THR A 83 1.39 5.28 3.51
C THR A 83 0.32 4.80 4.48
N LEU A 84 -0.74 5.60 4.62
CA LEU A 84 -1.99 5.22 5.27
C LEU A 84 -3.09 5.24 4.22
N LEU A 85 -3.94 4.21 4.21
CA LEU A 85 -5.02 4.05 3.22
C LEU A 85 -6.35 3.87 3.94
N THR A 86 -7.39 4.50 3.41
CA THR A 86 -8.78 4.17 3.70
C THR A 86 -9.32 3.33 2.55
N VAL A 87 -10.07 2.27 2.87
CA VAL A 87 -10.67 1.42 1.84
C VAL A 87 -11.87 2.16 1.26
N SER A 88 -11.77 2.59 0.01
CA SER A 88 -12.87 3.24 -0.69
C SER A 88 -13.81 2.24 -1.36
N ASP A 89 -13.26 1.16 -1.92
CA ASP A 89 -14.00 0.22 -2.74
C ASP A 89 -13.45 -1.20 -2.52
N SER A 90 -14.31 -2.21 -2.64
CA SER A 90 -13.95 -3.61 -2.45
C SER A 90 -13.91 -4.34 -3.79
N LEU A 91 -12.72 -4.73 -4.23
CA LEU A 91 -12.52 -5.52 -5.46
C LEU A 91 -13.13 -6.93 -5.37
N ILE A 92 -13.50 -7.38 -4.17
CA ILE A 92 -14.08 -8.71 -3.93
C ILE A 92 -15.61 -8.65 -3.97
N THR A 93 -16.20 -7.67 -3.29
CA THR A 93 -17.66 -7.56 -3.14
C THR A 93 -18.29 -6.60 -4.16
N GLY A 94 -17.50 -5.71 -4.77
CA GLY A 94 -17.98 -4.64 -5.65
C GLY A 94 -18.64 -3.47 -4.90
N GLU A 95 -18.49 -3.41 -3.57
CA GLU A 95 -19.00 -2.30 -2.75
C GLU A 95 -18.15 -1.05 -2.96
N GLU A 96 -18.80 0.11 -3.07
CA GLU A 96 -18.17 1.42 -3.21
C GLU A 96 -18.70 2.35 -2.11
N THR A 97 -17.79 3.05 -1.43
CA THR A 97 -18.13 4.06 -0.43
C THR A 97 -18.73 5.31 -1.07
N THR A 98 -19.66 5.96 -0.36
CA THR A 98 -20.17 7.27 -0.78
C THR A 98 -19.10 8.35 -0.60
N ALA A 99 -19.28 9.51 -1.27
CA ALA A 99 -18.37 10.64 -1.10
C ALA A 99 -18.31 11.19 0.35
N GLN A 100 -19.29 10.89 1.19
CA GLN A 100 -19.32 11.31 2.59
C GLN A 100 -18.62 10.30 3.53
N GLU A 101 -18.44 9.06 3.07
CA GLU A 101 -17.76 7.99 3.82
C GLU A 101 -16.25 7.90 3.51
N ARG A 102 -15.80 8.59 2.46
CA ARG A 102 -14.38 8.75 2.07
C ARG A 102 -13.73 9.92 2.78
#